data_AF-A0A7V0WEL0-F1
#
_entry.id   AF-A0A7V0WEL0-F1
#
_cell.length_a   1.000
_cell.length_b   1.000
_cell.length_c   1.000
_cell.angle_alpha   90.00
_cell.angle_beta   90.00
_cell.angle_gamma   90.00
#
_symmetry.space_group_name_H-M   'P 1'
#
loop_
_entity.id
_entity.type
_entity.pdbx_description
1 polymer ?
#
loop_
_entity_poly.entity_id
_entity_poly.type
_entity_poly.pdbx_seq_one_letter_code
_entity_poly.pdbx_strand_id
1 'polypeptide(L)'
;KGVVHISGAGIENPRIYKAKKFACKALKGRGGMSGIRIIYAYYEKEDVIEFIEIYFKGDKANEDKQRIIKYCSSKRKSTGKN
;
A
#
# COMPACT_ATOMS: atom_id res chain seq x y z
N LYS A 1 2.61 8.14 13.46
CA LYS A 1 2.69 6.76 12.90
C LYS A 1 3.02 6.82 11.40
N GLY A 2 4.12 6.20 10.95
CA GLY A 2 4.56 6.19 9.55
C GLY A 2 3.81 5.18 8.69
N VAL A 3 3.52 4.00 9.24
CA VAL A 3 2.74 2.94 8.59
C VAL A 3 1.38 2.80 9.25
N VAL A 4 0.32 2.62 8.45
CA VAL A 4 -1.05 2.45 8.93
C VAL A 4 -1.70 1.26 8.22
N HIS A 5 -2.28 0.34 8.99
CA HIS A 5 -3.06 -0.78 8.45
C HIS A 5 -4.38 -0.27 7.87
N ILE A 6 -4.79 -0.77 6.70
CA ILE A 6 -6.05 -0.46 6.05
C ILE A 6 -7.03 -1.61 6.33
N SER A 7 -7.88 -1.44 7.34
CA SER A 7 -8.96 -2.37 7.65
C SER A 7 -10.15 -2.20 6.70
N GLY A 8 -10.91 -3.27 6.48
CA GLY A 8 -12.20 -3.21 5.76
C GLY A 8 -12.15 -3.58 4.27
N ALA A 9 -11.06 -4.20 3.80
CA ALA A 9 -10.98 -4.72 2.44
C ALA A 9 -11.49 -6.18 2.29
N GLY A 10 -11.93 -6.82 3.39
CA GLY A 10 -12.40 -8.22 3.39
C GLY A 10 -11.32 -9.23 3.02
N ILE A 11 -10.06 -8.89 3.30
CA ILE A 11 -8.88 -9.69 2.98
C ILE A 11 -8.09 -9.86 4.27
N GLU A 12 -7.94 -11.11 4.69
CA GLU A 12 -7.13 -11.46 5.87
C GLU A 12 -5.64 -11.60 5.51
N ASN A 13 -5.35 -12.12 4.32
CA ASN A 13 -3.99 -12.26 3.79
C ASN A 13 -3.97 -11.99 2.27
N PRO A 14 -3.10 -11.08 1.76
CA PRO A 14 -2.14 -10.26 2.51
C PRO A 14 -2.79 -9.12 3.28
N ARG A 15 -2.13 -8.66 4.35
CA ARG A 15 -2.55 -7.45 5.07
C ARG A 15 -2.15 -6.21 4.28
N ILE A 16 -3.05 -5.23 4.20
CA ILE A 16 -2.83 -4.03 3.38
C ILE A 16 -2.41 -2.86 4.25
N TYR A 17 -1.33 -2.20 3.86
CA TYR A 17 -0.77 -1.08 4.61
C TYR A 17 -0.58 0.15 3.74
N LYS A 18 -0.71 1.30 4.40
CA LYS A 18 -0.37 2.62 3.88
C LYS A 18 0.87 3.13 4.60
N ALA A 19 1.99 3.22 3.88
CA ALA A 19 3.15 3.95 4.35
C ALA A 19 3.01 5.45 4.02
N LYS A 20 3.42 6.25 4.98
CA LYS A 20 3.46 7.71 5.00
C LYS A 20 4.84 8.11 5.54
N LYS A 21 5.11 9.41 5.49
CA LYS A 21 6.33 10.03 6.03
C LYS A 21 7.62 9.69 5.27
N PHE A 22 7.54 9.53 3.95
CA PHE A 22 8.72 9.30 3.12
C PHE A 22 9.58 10.56 3.00
N ALA A 23 10.89 10.43 3.15
CA ALA A 23 11.83 11.47 2.74
C ALA A 23 12.14 11.30 1.25
N CYS A 24 12.19 12.40 0.51
CA CYS A 24 12.53 12.39 -0.90
C CYS A 24 13.57 13.48 -1.19
N LYS A 25 14.73 13.09 -1.73
CA LYS A 25 15.83 14.02 -2.04
C LYS A 25 15.42 15.11 -3.04
N ALA A 26 14.51 14.79 -3.96
CA ALA A 26 13.98 15.75 -4.92
C ALA A 26 13.03 16.78 -4.26
N LEU A 27 12.38 16.42 -3.15
CA LEU A 27 11.47 17.29 -2.39
C LEU A 27 12.21 17.96 -1.22
N LYS A 28 13.14 18.85 -1.57
CA LYS A 28 13.99 19.56 -0.60
C LYS A 28 13.17 20.32 0.46
N GLY A 29 13.68 20.36 1.69
CA GLY A 29 13.05 21.07 2.81
C GLY A 29 11.79 20.41 3.40
N ARG A 30 11.32 19.28 2.83
CA ARG A 30 10.13 18.59 3.32
C ARG A 30 10.44 17.47 4.32
N GLY A 31 11.67 16.94 4.36
CA GLY A 31 12.02 15.79 5.19
C GLY A 31 11.03 14.64 4.96
N GLY A 32 10.57 13.99 6.05
CA GLY A 32 9.51 12.97 5.96
C GLY A 32 8.15 13.52 5.50
N MET A 33 7.92 14.84 5.47
CA MET A 33 6.66 15.45 5.05
C MET A 33 6.57 15.66 3.53
N SER A 34 7.10 14.72 2.74
CA SER A 34 7.04 14.76 1.27
C SER A 34 5.62 14.70 0.69
N GLY A 35 4.64 14.22 1.46
CA GLY A 35 3.29 13.97 0.97
C GLY A 35 3.15 12.70 0.12
N ILE A 36 4.23 11.97 -0.14
CA ILE A 36 4.19 10.67 -0.82
C ILE A 36 3.51 9.65 0.06
N ARG A 37 2.66 8.82 -0.55
CA ARG A 37 2.00 7.68 0.09
C ARG A 37 2.17 6.45 -0.77
N ILE A 38 2.45 5.33 -0.12
CA ILE A 38 2.60 4.03 -0.76
C ILE A 38 1.59 3.07 -0.13
N ILE A 39 0.89 2.34 -0.98
CA ILE A 39 0.03 1.23 -0.63
C ILE A 39 0.72 -0.05 -1.02
N TYR A 40 0.80 -0.98 -0.07
CA TYR A 40 1.44 -2.27 -0.28
C TYR A 40 0.69 -3.38 0.46
N ALA A 41 0.80 -4.58 -0.10
CA ALA A 41 0.41 -5.83 0.53
C ALA A 41 1.62 -6.39 1.29
N TYR A 42 1.41 -6.84 2.53
CA TYR A 42 2.42 -7.55 3.31
C TYR A 42 1.96 -8.98 3.57
N TYR A 43 2.82 -9.91 3.18
CA TYR A 43 2.67 -11.35 3.32
C TYR A 43 3.50 -11.80 4.51
N GLU A 44 2.85 -11.94 5.67
CA GLU A 44 3.53 -12.11 6.96
C GLU A 44 4.29 -13.45 7.07
N LYS A 45 3.84 -14.50 6.40
CA LYS A 45 4.52 -15.80 6.41
C LYS A 45 5.78 -15.80 5.56
N GLU A 46 5.71 -15.12 4.42
CA GLU A 46 6.77 -15.05 3.42
C GLU A 46 7.76 -13.91 3.68
N ASP A 47 7.43 -12.98 4.59
CA ASP A 47 8.14 -11.72 4.83
C ASP A 47 8.36 -10.91 3.53
N VAL A 48 7.31 -10.85 2.70
CA VAL A 48 7.34 -10.18 1.40
C VAL A 48 6.38 -9.00 1.38
N ILE A 49 6.85 -7.89 0.80
CA ILE A 49 6.03 -6.73 0.46
C ILE A 49 5.80 -6.69 -1.05
N GLU A 50 4.54 -6.59 -1.46
CA GLU A 50 4.18 -6.32 -2.85
C GLU A 50 3.60 -4.91 -2.99
N PHE A 51 4.13 -4.16 -3.96
CA PHE A 51 3.69 -2.81 -4.26
C PHE A 51 2.34 -2.79 -5.00
N ILE A 52 1.44 -1.88 -4.60
CA ILE A 52 0.10 -1.74 -5.21
C ILE A 52 -0.08 -0.35 -5.84
N GLU A 53 0.24 0.71 -5.10
CA GLU A 53 -0.02 2.09 -5.53
C GLU A 53 0.97 3.06 -4.87
N ILE A 54 1.38 4.07 -5.63
CA ILE A 54 2.02 5.28 -5.11
C ILE A 54 1.20 6.49 -5.53
N TYR A 55 1.02 7.45 -4.64
CA TYR A 55 0.35 8.70 -4.95
C TYR A 55 0.83 9.86 -4.08
N PHE A 56 0.65 11.08 -4.58
CA PHE A 56 0.94 12.30 -3.84
C PHE A 56 -0.31 12.80 -3.11
N LYS A 57 -0.13 13.25 -1.87
CA LYS A 57 -1.24 13.75 -1.02
C LYS A 57 -1.98 14.94 -1.60
N GLY A 58 -1.29 15.81 -2.33
CA GLY A 58 -1.90 17.00 -2.93
C GLY A 58 -2.93 16.65 -4.01
N ASP A 59 -2.69 15.57 -4.74
CA ASP A 59 -3.54 15.18 -5.87
C ASP A 59 -4.65 14.23 -5.45
N LYS A 60 -4.42 13.44 -4.39
CA LYS A 60 -5.35 12.41 -3.93
C LYS A 60 -5.34 12.26 -2.41
N ALA A 61 -6.52 12.32 -1.80
CA ALA A 61 -6.66 12.21 -0.34
C ALA A 61 -6.41 10.77 0.17
N ASN A 62 -7.00 9.78 -0.50
CA ASN A 62 -7.06 8.39 -0.06
C ASN A 62 -6.54 7.41 -1.13
N GLU A 63 -6.34 6.16 -0.75
CA GLU A 63 -5.97 5.05 -1.63
C GLU A 63 -7.09 4.68 -2.62
N ASP A 64 -6.74 4.02 -3.72
CA ASP A 64 -7.72 3.39 -4.60
C ASP A 64 -8.18 2.04 -4.03
N LYS A 65 -9.34 2.02 -3.37
CA LYS A 65 -9.92 0.80 -2.81
C LYS A 65 -10.23 -0.25 -3.88
N GLN A 66 -10.67 0.18 -5.07
CA GLN A 66 -10.99 -0.75 -6.16
C GLN A 66 -9.72 -1.41 -6.69
N ARG A 67 -8.62 -0.67 -6.81
CA ARG A 67 -7.32 -1.23 -7.17
C ARG A 67 -6.86 -2.28 -6.17
N ILE A 68 -6.97 -2.01 -4.86
CA ILE A 68 -6.61 -2.98 -3.80
C ILE A 68 -7.45 -4.25 -3.93
N ILE A 69 -8.78 -4.11 -4.08
CA ILE A 69 -9.69 -5.26 -4.23
C ILE A 69 -9.33 -6.07 -5.49
N LYS A 70 -9.08 -5.40 -6.62
CA LYS A 70 -8.68 -6.04 -7.88
C LYS A 70 -7.37 -6.79 -7.71
N TYR A 71 -6.37 -6.16 -7.09
CA TYR A 71 -5.08 -6.78 -6.80
C TYR A 71 -5.22 -8.10 -6.03
N CYS A 72 -5.94 -8.06 -4.91
CA CYS A 72 -6.13 -9.24 -4.07
C CYS A 72 -7.01 -10.30 -4.74
N SER A 73 -8.00 -9.90 -5.54
CA SER A 73 -8.86 -10.82 -6.29
C SER A 73 -8.10 -11.53 -7.42
N SER A 74 -7.22 -10.81 -8.13
CA SER A 74 -6.36 -11.40 -9.16
C SER A 74 -5.38 -12.41 -8.58
N LYS A 75 -4.80 -12.13 -7.40
CA LYS A 75 -3.85 -13.02 -6.72
C LYS A 75 -4.51 -14.30 -6.17
N ARG A 76 -5.75 -14.23 -5.66
CA ARG A 76 -6.50 -15.43 -5.22
C ARG A 76 -6.64 -16.48 -6.34
N LYS A 77 -6.69 -16.07 -7.61
CA LYS A 77 -6.82 -16.99 -8.75
C LYS A 77 -5.49 -17.64 -9.14
N SER A 78 -4.34 -17.04 -8.82
CA SER A 78 -3.02 -17.60 -9.14
C SER A 78 -2.53 -18.63 -8.12
N THR A 79 -2.95 -18.54 -6.84
CA THR A 79 -2.59 -19.49 -5.78
C THR A 79 -3.50 -20.73 -5.69
N GLY A 80 -4.58 -20.78 -6.49
CA GLY A 80 -5.52 -21.91 -6.57
C GLY A 80 -5.22 -22.94 -7.66
N LYS A 81 -4.03 -22.90 -8.29
CA LYS A 81 -3.50 -23.99 -9.12
C LYS A 81 -2.39 -24.68 -8.35
N ASN A 82 -2.78 -25.61 -7.49
CA ASN A 82 -2.06 -26.83 -7.17
C ASN A 82 -3.09 -27.83 -6.63
#